data_AF-A0A669B6G7-F1
#
_entry.id   AF-A0A669B6G7-F1
#
_cell.length_a   1.000
_cell.length_b   1.000
_cell.length_c   1.000
_cell.angle_alpha   90.00
_cell.angle_beta   90.00
_cell.angle_gamma   90.00
#
_symmetry.space_group_name_H-M   'P 1'
#
loop_
_entity.id
_entity.type
_entity.pdbx_description
1 polymer ?
#
loop_
_entity_poly.entity_id
_entity_poly.type
_entity_poly.pdbx_seq_one_letter_code
_entity_poly.pdbx_strand_id
1 'polypeptide(L)'
;HICLDGKPSTKSPTPCALKIADKIAEQFDNAVLLMLDGSKMSPDYRVPPIVMYERKDSRWILKDKHTIMLRQWEETRAIASQMMESGDHTLLVDFDSHLDDITKDWTNQKLNTKIEELASPANGNI
;
A
#
# COMPACT_ATOMS: atom_id res chain seq x y z
N HIS A 1 -3.14 -17.97 10.98
CA HIS A 1 -2.08 -17.72 11.99
C HIS A 1 -0.81 -17.27 11.26
N ILE A 2 -0.54 -15.96 11.20
CA ILE A 2 0.74 -15.43 10.72
C ILE A 2 1.51 -15.00 11.97
N CYS A 3 2.64 -15.64 12.25
CA CYS A 3 3.47 -15.28 13.40
C CYS A 3 4.15 -13.93 13.16
N LEU A 4 3.74 -12.91 13.91
CA LEU A 4 4.48 -11.66 14.07
C LEU A 4 5.56 -11.85 15.13
N ASP A 5 6.55 -12.71 14.86
CA ASP A 5 7.70 -12.87 15.74
C ASP A 5 8.56 -11.60 15.71
N GLY A 6 8.68 -10.96 16.86
CA GLY A 6 9.28 -9.64 17.07
C GLY A 6 10.79 -9.59 16.84
N LYS A 7 11.23 -9.73 15.59
CA LYS A 7 12.59 -9.41 15.15
C LYS A 7 12.61 -7.96 14.64
N PRO A 8 13.62 -7.12 15.01
CA PRO A 8 13.70 -5.75 14.52
C PRO A 8 13.68 -5.74 12.99
N SER A 9 12.80 -4.94 12.40
CA SER A 9 12.52 -4.98 10.96
C SER A 9 13.73 -4.59 10.13
N THR A 10 14.47 -5.61 9.66
CA THR A 10 15.41 -5.44 8.57
C THR A 10 14.63 -4.89 7.38
N LYS A 11 14.94 -3.65 6.94
CA LYS A 11 14.17 -2.94 5.90
C LYS A 11 14.32 -3.53 4.49
N SER A 12 14.94 -4.69 4.40
CA SER A 12 15.13 -5.51 3.21
C SER A 12 13.94 -6.46 2.98
N PRO A 13 13.54 -6.70 1.72
CA PRO A 13 12.59 -7.75 1.35
C PRO A 13 12.93 -9.13 1.92
N THR A 14 11.89 -9.90 2.26
CA THR A 14 12.04 -11.31 2.62
C THR A 14 12.27 -12.15 1.35
N PRO A 15 12.85 -13.37 1.47
CA PRO A 15 12.95 -14.29 0.34
C PRO A 15 11.59 -14.66 -0.30
N CYS A 16 10.50 -14.58 0.46
CA CYS A 16 9.15 -14.79 -0.07
C CYS A 16 8.72 -13.62 -0.96
N ALA A 17 8.88 -12.38 -0.47
CA ALA A 17 8.57 -11.17 -1.24
C ALA A 17 9.37 -11.10 -2.54
N LEU A 18 10.66 -11.46 -2.51
CA LEU A 18 11.51 -11.51 -3.71
C LEU A 18 11.01 -12.54 -4.73
N LYS A 19 10.66 -13.77 -4.31
CA LYS A 19 10.12 -14.81 -5.21
C LYS A 19 8.82 -14.38 -5.89
N ILE A 20 7.92 -13.72 -5.16
CA ILE A 20 6.66 -13.20 -5.72
C ILE A 20 6.96 -12.06 -6.70
N ALA A 21 7.83 -11.13 -6.32
CA ALA A 21 8.23 -10.00 -7.18
C ALA A 21 8.90 -10.49 -8.48
N ASP A 22 9.81 -11.46 -8.41
CA ASP A 22 10.42 -12.07 -9.58
C ASP A 22 9.39 -12.73 -10.50
N LYS A 23 8.40 -13.45 -9.93
CA LYS A 23 7.34 -14.09 -10.72
C LYS A 23 6.42 -13.09 -11.42
N ILE A 24 6.14 -11.94 -10.79
CA ILE A 24 5.42 -10.83 -11.43
C ILE A 24 6.29 -10.21 -12.54
N ALA A 25 7.58 -10.02 -12.27
CA ALA A 25 8.53 -9.42 -13.21
C ALA A 25 8.95 -10.35 -14.37
N GLU A 26 8.54 -11.61 -14.39
CA GLU A 26 8.56 -12.48 -15.58
C GLU A 26 7.46 -12.12 -16.59
N GLN A 27 6.43 -11.38 -16.18
CA GLN A 27 5.27 -11.02 -17.01
C GLN A 27 5.08 -9.51 -17.16
N PHE A 28 5.75 -8.71 -16.32
CA PHE A 28 5.66 -7.25 -16.33
C PHE A 28 7.01 -6.62 -15.99
N ASP A 29 7.78 -6.22 -17.01
CA ASP A 29 9.16 -5.73 -16.88
C ASP A 29 9.30 -4.51 -15.94
N ASN A 30 8.26 -3.68 -15.86
CA ASN A 30 8.22 -2.47 -15.04
C ASN A 30 7.75 -2.73 -13.58
N ALA A 31 7.79 -3.97 -13.11
CA ALA A 31 7.41 -4.34 -11.75
C ALA A 31 8.29 -3.62 -10.70
N VAL A 32 7.65 -3.13 -9.64
CA VAL A 32 8.30 -2.55 -8.47
C VAL A 32 7.90 -3.33 -7.22
N LEU A 33 8.83 -3.46 -6.28
CA LEU A 33 8.57 -4.07 -4.98
C LEU A 33 8.52 -2.99 -3.90
N LEU A 34 7.35 -2.84 -3.28
CA LEU A 34 7.12 -1.87 -2.20
C LEU A 34 7.19 -2.57 -0.84
N MET A 35 8.04 -2.05 0.04
CA MET A 35 8.12 -2.43 1.44
C MET A 35 7.58 -1.27 2.30
N LEU A 36 6.67 -1.57 3.22
CA LEU A 36 6.07 -0.58 4.10
C LEU A 36 6.85 -0.50 5.43
N ASP A 37 7.28 0.70 5.80
CA ASP A 37 7.95 0.97 7.06
C ASP A 37 6.92 1.24 8.16
N GLY A 38 6.45 0.17 8.82
CA GLY A 38 5.42 0.24 9.86
C GLY A 38 5.73 1.21 11.01
N SER A 39 7.01 1.52 11.26
CA SER A 39 7.41 2.54 12.25
C SER A 39 7.00 3.98 11.86
N LYS A 40 6.57 4.18 10.61
CA LYS A 40 6.12 5.46 10.04
C LYS A 40 4.64 5.50 9.67
N MET A 41 3.84 4.51 10.10
CA MET A 41 2.40 4.44 9.82
C MET A 41 1.52 5.29 10.75
N SER A 42 2.10 6.09 11.66
CA SER A 42 1.33 7.07 12.44
C SER A 42 0.86 8.23 11.55
N PRO A 43 -0.38 8.75 11.72
CA PRO A 43 -0.86 9.95 11.02
C PRO A 43 0.09 11.17 11.14
N ASP A 44 0.88 11.23 12.21
CA ASP A 44 1.85 12.30 12.45
C ASP A 44 3.02 12.31 11.47
N TYR A 45 3.30 11.20 10.78
CA TYR A 45 4.39 11.14 9.81
C TYR A 45 4.07 11.94 8.54
N ARG A 46 4.89 12.96 8.28
CA ARG A 46 4.78 13.84 7.11
C ARG A 46 5.53 13.32 5.87
N VAL A 47 6.06 12.10 5.94
CA VAL A 47 6.81 11.44 4.86
C VAL A 47 6.20 10.07 4.57
N PRO A 48 6.00 9.68 3.30
CA PRO A 48 5.47 8.38 2.93
C PRO A 48 6.20 7.21 3.60
N PRO A 49 5.48 6.23 4.18
CA PRO A 49 6.07 5.06 4.85
C PRO A 49 6.55 3.99 3.85
N ILE A 50 7.05 4.39 2.69
CA ILE A 50 7.34 3.49 1.55
C ILE A 50 8.85 3.40 1.31
N VAL A 51 9.34 2.17 1.09
CA VAL A 51 10.66 1.85 0.58
C VAL A 51 10.46 1.06 -0.72
N MET A 52 10.97 1.58 -1.85
CA MET A 52 10.77 0.99 -3.17
C MET A 52 12.04 0.31 -3.67
N TYR A 53 11.88 -0.89 -4.24
CA TYR A 53 12.90 -1.60 -4.99
C TYR A 53 12.49 -1.66 -6.47
N GLU A 54 13.45 -1.40 -7.35
CA GLU A 54 13.31 -1.52 -8.80
C GLU A 54 14.15 -2.69 -9.32
N ARG A 55 13.73 -3.33 -10.42
CA ARG A 55 14.47 -4.43 -11.04
C ARG A 55 15.48 -3.90 -12.05
N LYS A 56 16.75 -4.25 -11.88
CA LYS A 56 17.86 -3.93 -12.80
C LYS A 56 18.77 -5.16 -12.93
N ASP A 57 19.06 -5.58 -14.16
CA ASP A 57 19.88 -6.76 -14.47
C ASP A 57 19.48 -7.99 -13.64
N SER A 58 18.18 -8.31 -13.65
CA SER A 58 17.55 -9.40 -12.88
C SER A 58 17.75 -9.33 -11.36
N ARG A 59 18.08 -8.17 -10.79
CA ARG A 59 18.24 -7.93 -9.35
C ARG A 59 17.33 -6.82 -8.84
N TRP A 60 16.79 -7.00 -7.63
CA TRP A 60 16.01 -5.99 -6.93
C TRP A 60 16.95 -5.03 -6.19
N ILE A 61 16.98 -3.77 -6.63
CA ILE A 61 17.87 -2.71 -6.09
C ILE A 61 17.02 -1.65 -5.41
N LEU A 62 17.46 -1.18 -4.24
CA LEU A 62 16.80 -0.08 -3.52
C LEU A 62 16.81 1.19 -4.40
N LYS A 63 15.63 1.72 -4.71
CA LYS A 63 15.48 2.95 -5.49
C LYS A 63 15.76 4.16 -4.60
N ASP A 64 16.42 5.18 -5.14
CA ASP A 64 16.63 6.43 -4.41
C ASP A 64 15.29 7.12 -4.14
N LYS A 65 15.03 7.39 -2.85
CA LYS A 65 13.82 8.06 -2.36
C LYS A 65 13.55 9.41 -3.04
N HIS A 66 14.58 10.13 -3.47
CA HIS A 66 14.43 11.44 -4.13
C HIS A 66 13.89 11.32 -5.57
N THR A 67 13.92 10.10 -6.14
CA THR A 67 13.34 9.77 -7.46
C THR A 67 11.90 9.22 -7.37
N ILE A 68 11.37 9.01 -6.16
CA ILE A 68 10.02 8.50 -5.93
C ILE A 68 9.06 9.68 -5.82
N MET A 69 8.26 9.90 -6.87
CA MET A 69 7.21 10.92 -6.87
C MET A 69 5.87 10.32 -6.46
N LEU A 70 5.42 10.62 -5.24
CA LEU A 70 4.05 10.34 -4.79
C LEU A 70 3.22 11.60 -4.97
N ARG A 71 2.43 11.62 -6.05
CA ARG A 71 1.49 12.71 -6.35
C ARG A 71 0.44 12.77 -5.25
N GLN A 72 -0.03 13.98 -4.93
CA GLN A 72 -1.12 14.21 -3.98
C GLN A 72 -0.89 13.51 -2.61
N TRP A 73 0.35 13.43 -2.13
CA TRP A 73 0.67 12.71 -0.87
C TRP A 73 -0.11 13.26 0.33
N GLU A 74 -0.21 14.58 0.49
CA GLU A 74 -0.91 15.21 1.61
C GLU A 74 -2.42 14.92 1.59
N GLU A 75 -3.03 14.94 0.40
CA GLU A 75 -4.43 14.55 0.16
C GLU A 75 -4.65 13.06 0.44
N THR A 76 -3.81 12.19 -0.13
CA THR A 76 -3.81 10.74 0.11
C THR A 76 -3.75 10.42 1.61
N ARG A 77 -2.89 11.13 2.35
CA ARG A 77 -2.71 10.96 3.79
C ARG A 77 -3.91 11.47 4.59
N ALA A 78 -4.52 12.59 4.18
CA ALA A 78 -5.72 13.12 4.81
C ALA A 78 -6.90 12.15 4.67
N ILE A 79 -7.15 11.66 3.44
CA ILE A 79 -8.19 10.67 3.15
C ILE A 79 -7.93 9.37 3.92
N ALA A 80 -6.70 8.86 3.92
CA ALA A 80 -6.36 7.65 4.66
C ALA A 80 -6.58 7.82 6.18
N SER A 81 -6.20 8.97 6.76
CA SER A 81 -6.46 9.27 8.17
C SER A 81 -7.96 9.31 8.47
N GLN A 82 -8.75 9.97 7.62
CA GLN A 82 -10.20 10.04 7.75
C GLN A 82 -10.86 8.65 7.69
N MET A 83 -10.39 7.76 6.80
CA MET A 83 -10.87 6.36 6.70
C MET A 83 -10.44 5.47 7.88
N MET A 84 -9.35 5.81 8.55
CA MET A 84 -8.96 5.16 9.81
C MET A 84 -9.85 5.62 10.96
N GLU A 85 -10.04 6.94 11.10
CA GLU A 85 -10.85 7.58 12.15
C GLU A 85 -12.35 7.22 12.07
N SER A 86 -12.90 7.10 10.86
CA SER A 86 -14.29 6.67 10.62
C SER A 86 -14.55 5.17 10.86
N GLY A 87 -13.49 4.37 11.00
CA GLY A 87 -13.57 2.91 11.05
C GLY A 87 -13.74 2.22 9.68
N ASP A 88 -13.71 2.94 8.56
CA ASP A 88 -13.89 2.35 7.21
C ASP A 88 -12.85 1.26 6.89
N HIS A 89 -11.65 1.34 7.47
CA HIS A 89 -10.62 0.31 7.35
C HIS A 89 -11.08 -1.10 7.80
N THR A 90 -12.12 -1.20 8.64
CA THR A 90 -12.72 -2.48 9.07
C THR A 90 -13.62 -3.12 8.01
N LEU A 91 -13.97 -2.38 6.95
CA LEU A 91 -14.76 -2.86 5.82
C LEU A 91 -13.89 -3.43 4.69
N LEU A 92 -12.56 -3.36 4.81
CA LEU A 92 -11.62 -3.83 3.81
C LEU A 92 -11.66 -5.36 3.72
N VAL A 93 -12.00 -5.88 2.53
CA VAL A 93 -11.99 -7.31 2.21
C VAL A 93 -10.68 -7.64 1.51
N ASP A 94 -9.89 -8.54 2.08
CA ASP A 94 -8.72 -9.13 1.42
C ASP A 94 -9.07 -10.46 0.70
N PHE A 95 -8.08 -11.02 0.01
CA PHE A 95 -8.29 -12.25 -0.76
C PHE A 95 -8.56 -13.48 0.14
N ASP A 96 -7.93 -13.55 1.33
CA ASP A 96 -8.20 -14.61 2.30
C ASP A 96 -9.66 -14.55 2.79
N SER A 97 -10.16 -13.35 3.11
CA SER A 97 -11.56 -13.14 3.51
C SER A 97 -12.58 -13.53 2.43
N HIS A 98 -12.21 -13.38 1.14
CA HIS A 98 -12.99 -13.80 -0.01
C HIS A 98 -12.94 -15.32 -0.26
N LEU A 99 -11.82 -15.99 0.06
CA LEU A 99 -11.74 -17.45 0.01
C LEU A 99 -12.58 -18.11 1.10
N ASP A 100 -12.67 -17.51 2.29
CA ASP A 100 -13.58 -17.93 3.36
C ASP A 100 -15.07 -17.72 3.01
N ASP A 101 -15.37 -16.66 2.26
CA ASP A 101 -16.73 -16.31 1.81
C ASP A 101 -16.69 -15.58 0.46
N ILE A 102 -16.99 -16.34 -0.59
CA ILE A 102 -16.94 -15.89 -1.99
C ILE A 102 -17.90 -14.73 -2.32
N THR A 103 -18.83 -14.38 -1.42
CA THR A 103 -19.74 -13.25 -1.59
C THR A 103 -19.10 -11.91 -1.20
N LYS A 104 -17.98 -11.92 -0.48
CA LYS A 104 -17.25 -10.69 -0.11
C LYS A 104 -16.43 -10.16 -1.29
N ASP A 105 -16.61 -8.89 -1.61
CA ASP A 105 -15.92 -8.24 -2.74
C ASP A 105 -14.48 -7.81 -2.39
N TRP A 106 -13.48 -8.61 -2.77
CA TRP A 106 -12.07 -8.26 -2.62
C TRP A 106 -11.62 -7.09 -3.52
N THR A 107 -12.44 -6.66 -4.49
CA THR A 107 -12.15 -5.45 -5.30
C THR A 107 -12.58 -4.16 -4.57
N ASN A 108 -13.27 -4.28 -3.44
CA ASN A 108 -13.59 -3.22 -2.49
C ASN A 108 -14.33 -2.02 -3.10
N GLN A 109 -15.27 -2.23 -4.03
CA GLN A 109 -15.94 -1.15 -4.78
C GLN A 109 -16.54 -0.06 -3.86
N LYS A 110 -17.16 -0.46 -2.74
CA LYS A 110 -17.72 0.47 -1.75
C LYS A 110 -16.67 1.42 -1.15
N LEU A 111 -15.45 0.95 -0.90
CA LEU A 111 -14.37 1.79 -0.40
C LEU A 111 -13.79 2.66 -1.52
N ASN A 112 -13.68 2.14 -2.74
CA ASN A 112 -13.22 2.90 -3.90
C ASN A 112 -14.12 4.13 -4.16
N THR A 113 -15.45 3.95 -4.21
CA THR A 113 -16.41 5.06 -4.35
C THR A 113 -16.26 6.08 -3.23
N LYS A 114 -16.07 5.65 -1.98
CA LYS A 114 -15.86 6.56 -0.86
C LYS A 114 -14.53 7.34 -0.97
N ILE A 115 -13.47 6.72 -1.45
CA ILE A 115 -12.19 7.39 -1.73
C ILE A 115 -12.37 8.43 -2.84
N GLU A 116 -13.10 8.10 -3.91
CA GLU A 116 -13.41 9.02 -5.01
C GLU A 116 -14.27 10.21 -4.55
N GLU A 117 -15.25 9.99 -3.67
CA GLU A 117 -16.04 11.06 -3.04
C GLU A 117 -15.19 11.99 -2.16
N LEU A 118 -14.22 11.45 -1.41
CA LEU A 118 -13.33 12.23 -0.55
C LEU A 118 -12.18 12.93 -1.29
N ALA A 119 -11.72 12.38 -2.42
CA ALA A 119 -10.75 12.99 -3.33
C ALA A 119 -11.40 14.01 -4.30
N SER A 120 -12.72 13.95 -4.47
CA SER A 120 -13.44 14.95 -5.26
C SER A 120 -13.39 16.31 -4.56
N PRO A 121 -13.00 17.40 -5.25
CA PRO A 121 -13.10 18.73 -4.67
C PRO A 121 -14.57 19.02 -4.35
N ALA A 122 -14.82 19.51 -3.12
CA ALA A 122 -16.16 19.81 -2.68
C ALA A 122 -16.81 20.87 -3.58
N ASN A 123 -17.79 20.46 -4.41
CA ASN A 123 -18.61 21.36 -5.20
C ASN A 123 -19.47 22.22 -4.25
N GLY A 124 -19.02 23.43 -3.93
CA GLY A 124 -19.74 24.30 -3.01
C GLY A 124 -19.26 25.75 -2.94
N ASN A 125 -19.77 26.58 -3.87
CA ASN A 125 -19.98 28.05 -3.78
C ASN A 125 -18.72 28.94 -3.59
N ILE A 126 -18.47 30.03 -4.33
CA ILE A 126 -19.29 30.83 -5.28
C ILE A 126 -18.44 31.13 -6.53
#